data_AF-A0A976P0U3-F1
#
_entry.id   AF-A0A976P0U3-F1
#
_cell.length_a   1.000
_cell.length_b   1.000
_cell.length_c   1.000
_cell.angle_alpha   90.00
_cell.angle_beta   90.00
_cell.angle_gamma   90.00
#
_symmetry.space_group_name_H-M   'P 1'
#
loop_
_entity.id
_entity.type
_entity.pdbx_description
1 polymer ?
#
loop_
_entity_poly.entity_id
_entity_poly.type
_entity_poly.pdbx_seq_one_letter_code
_entity_poly.pdbx_strand_id
1 'polypeptide(L)'
;MSTYNVNVTGEISPYAQRETVIQAFAKMANIDEQKANAIFDKGNVTIKKGVDEQTAAKFQKALEQIGAIAVIDPPLPGSESPLSFDEPEPVSDSGPAAQGSPPSTSPQLETQAPDPRGYQFSIEGRPDYAFLTVSIPANETLKVEASSMATMDTHVKMKTKLRGGFSRFLSGESIFINEFTAEGGPAEIGIAPGSPGDMTHLYLDNNIVYLQNSAFVASTMGVEIETKWQGFTKGFFSGENLFLIRASGQGDLWFNTYGALIEIDVEDDYVVDTGNIVAFTDGLDYSISKVGGYKSLFFSGEGFVCRFKGKGKVWIQTRGVSAFSWWAHWYRPVEKSNG
;
A
#
# COMPACT_ATOMS: atom_id res chain seq x y z
N MET A 1 32.34 0.20 -17.09
CA MET A 1 31.08 -0.09 -16.36
C MET A 1 31.32 -1.36 -15.58
N SER A 2 31.22 -1.29 -14.25
CA SER A 2 31.36 -2.43 -13.35
C SER A 2 30.30 -3.49 -13.66
N THR A 3 30.70 -4.75 -13.72
CA THR A 3 29.80 -5.87 -14.03
C THR A 3 29.78 -6.90 -12.92
N TYR A 4 28.60 -7.42 -12.61
CA TYR A 4 28.27 -8.27 -11.48
C TYR A 4 27.74 -9.63 -11.95
N ASN A 5 27.83 -10.63 -11.08
CA ASN A 5 27.21 -11.94 -11.28
C ASN A 5 26.11 -12.16 -10.25
N VAL A 6 25.07 -12.89 -10.62
CA VAL A 6 23.99 -13.29 -9.73
C VAL A 6 24.04 -14.78 -9.53
N ASN A 7 24.14 -15.19 -8.28
CA ASN A 7 24.28 -16.59 -7.87
C ASN A 7 23.09 -17.02 -7.02
N VAL A 8 22.51 -18.17 -7.33
CA VAL A 8 21.52 -18.83 -6.47
C VAL A 8 22.26 -19.64 -5.43
N THR A 9 22.00 -19.41 -4.14
CA THR A 9 22.76 -20.03 -3.06
C THR A 9 22.38 -21.50 -2.85
N GLY A 10 21.20 -21.92 -3.30
CA GLY A 10 20.61 -23.23 -3.04
C GLY A 10 19.71 -23.26 -1.80
N GLU A 11 19.75 -22.19 -1.01
CA GLU A 11 18.87 -21.99 0.12
C GLU A 11 17.51 -21.42 -0.32
N ILE A 12 16.49 -21.72 0.46
CA ILE A 12 15.10 -21.35 0.20
C ILE A 12 14.57 -20.65 1.45
N SER A 13 13.72 -19.65 1.24
CA SER A 13 13.03 -18.94 2.31
C SER A 13 12.36 -19.91 3.27
N PRO A 14 12.51 -19.73 4.60
CA PRO A 14 11.92 -20.64 5.59
C PRO A 14 10.38 -20.62 5.62
N TYR A 15 9.74 -19.71 4.87
CA TYR A 15 8.28 -19.64 4.71
C TYR A 15 7.78 -20.19 3.38
N ALA A 16 8.69 -20.66 2.51
CA ALA A 16 8.34 -21.20 1.21
C ALA A 16 8.57 -22.72 1.20
N GLN A 17 7.66 -23.45 0.55
CA GLN A 17 7.85 -24.88 0.34
C GLN A 17 8.86 -25.10 -0.78
N ARG A 18 9.89 -25.92 -0.51
CA ARG A 18 10.98 -26.20 -1.46
C ARG A 18 10.48 -26.60 -2.85
N GLU A 19 9.47 -27.46 -2.89
CA GLU A 19 8.87 -27.94 -4.14
C GLU A 19 8.23 -26.79 -4.95
N THR A 20 7.47 -25.91 -4.29
CA THR A 20 6.87 -24.71 -4.90
C THR A 20 7.93 -23.75 -5.44
N VAL A 21 9.03 -23.56 -4.70
CA VAL A 21 10.15 -22.70 -5.12
C VAL A 21 10.88 -23.28 -6.32
N ILE A 22 11.12 -24.60 -6.33
CA ILE A 22 11.75 -25.30 -7.45
C ILE A 22 10.87 -25.23 -8.70
N GLN A 23 9.56 -25.43 -8.57
CA GLN A 23 8.62 -25.32 -9.68
C GLN A 23 8.56 -23.89 -10.24
N ALA A 24 8.51 -22.90 -9.35
CA ALA A 24 8.53 -21.49 -9.75
C ALA A 24 9.85 -21.11 -10.42
N PHE A 25 10.99 -21.61 -9.92
CA PHE A 25 12.31 -21.39 -10.50
C PHE A 25 12.45 -22.07 -11.86
N ALA A 26 12.02 -23.33 -11.99
CA ALA A 26 12.04 -24.08 -13.24
C ALA A 26 11.27 -23.32 -14.33
N LYS A 27 10.09 -22.81 -13.99
CA LYS A 27 9.27 -21.98 -14.86
C LYS A 27 9.94 -20.64 -15.22
N MET A 28 10.55 -19.99 -14.24
CA MET A 28 11.26 -18.71 -14.42
C MET A 28 12.49 -18.84 -15.32
N ALA A 29 13.30 -19.87 -15.10
CA ALA A 29 14.52 -20.15 -15.87
C ALA A 29 14.25 -20.89 -17.18
N ASN A 30 13.00 -21.28 -17.44
CA ASN A 30 12.58 -22.09 -18.60
C ASN A 30 13.40 -23.39 -18.72
N ILE A 31 13.51 -24.11 -17.61
CA ILE A 31 14.18 -25.41 -17.48
C ILE A 31 13.21 -26.42 -16.86
N ASP A 32 13.53 -27.71 -16.95
CA ASP A 32 12.78 -28.75 -16.27
C ASP A 32 13.03 -28.74 -14.74
N GLU A 33 12.09 -29.28 -13.98
CA GLU A 33 12.16 -29.32 -12.50
C GLU A 33 13.34 -30.13 -11.98
N GLN A 34 13.81 -31.15 -12.72
CA GLN A 34 14.99 -31.92 -12.32
C GLN A 34 16.25 -31.07 -12.39
N LYS A 35 16.44 -30.30 -13.47
CA LYS A 35 17.55 -29.34 -13.58
C LYS A 35 17.45 -28.22 -12.57
N ALA A 36 16.24 -27.71 -12.31
CA ALA A 36 16.02 -26.71 -11.27
C ALA A 36 16.44 -27.27 -9.90
N ASN A 37 15.97 -28.46 -9.53
CA ASN A 37 16.32 -29.09 -8.27
C ASN A 37 17.84 -29.31 -8.16
N ALA A 38 18.50 -29.76 -9.24
CA ALA A 38 19.95 -29.91 -9.28
C ALA A 38 20.72 -28.59 -9.07
N ILE A 39 20.16 -27.45 -9.50
CA ILE A 39 20.74 -26.13 -9.23
C ILE A 39 20.64 -25.78 -7.74
N PHE A 40 19.50 -26.07 -7.10
CA PHE A 40 19.33 -25.84 -5.66
C PHE A 40 20.11 -26.82 -4.79
N ASP A 41 20.33 -28.05 -5.24
CA ASP A 41 21.13 -29.05 -4.53
C ASP A 41 22.63 -28.76 -4.64
N LYS A 42 23.09 -28.20 -5.77
CA LYS A 42 24.50 -27.88 -5.99
C LYS A 42 24.97 -26.69 -5.15
N GLY A 43 24.07 -25.73 -4.92
CA GLY A 43 24.37 -24.50 -4.19
C GLY A 43 25.34 -23.57 -4.93
N ASN A 44 25.24 -22.28 -4.63
CA ASN A 44 26.04 -21.18 -5.20
C ASN A 44 26.28 -21.27 -6.74
N VAL A 45 25.20 -21.33 -7.52
CA VAL A 45 25.25 -21.44 -8.99
C VAL A 45 25.02 -20.07 -9.63
N THR A 46 25.97 -19.63 -10.46
CA THR A 46 25.79 -18.41 -11.27
C THR A 46 24.71 -18.61 -12.32
N ILE A 47 23.63 -17.86 -12.20
CA ILE A 47 22.52 -17.88 -13.15
C ILE A 47 22.61 -16.72 -14.16
N LYS A 48 23.33 -15.66 -13.82
CA LYS A 48 23.55 -14.51 -14.70
C LYS A 48 24.93 -13.93 -14.47
N LYS A 49 25.68 -13.70 -15.55
CA LYS A 49 27.06 -13.23 -15.51
C LYS A 49 27.19 -11.88 -16.21
N GLY A 50 28.01 -10.99 -15.65
CA GLY A 50 28.48 -9.78 -16.34
C GLY A 50 27.39 -8.73 -16.60
N VAL A 51 26.45 -8.55 -15.67
CA VAL A 51 25.38 -7.55 -15.77
C VAL A 51 25.72 -6.29 -14.97
N ASP A 52 25.15 -5.14 -15.32
CA ASP A 52 25.27 -3.94 -14.49
C ASP A 52 24.57 -4.14 -13.12
N GLU A 53 24.89 -3.27 -12.16
CA GLU A 53 24.39 -3.36 -10.78
C GLU A 53 22.86 -3.35 -10.69
N GLN A 54 22.21 -2.50 -11.51
CA GLN A 54 20.76 -2.36 -11.51
C GLN A 54 20.10 -3.63 -12.04
N THR A 55 20.68 -4.23 -13.08
CA THR A 55 20.25 -5.52 -13.63
C THR A 55 20.51 -6.65 -12.63
N ALA A 56 21.64 -6.67 -11.94
CA ALA A 56 21.95 -7.68 -10.93
C ALA A 56 20.95 -7.66 -9.76
N ALA A 57 20.66 -6.47 -9.22
CA ALA A 57 19.68 -6.27 -8.16
C ALA A 57 18.27 -6.74 -8.56
N LYS A 58 17.89 -6.54 -9.83
CA LYS A 58 16.61 -7.03 -10.37
C LYS A 58 16.53 -8.56 -10.40
N PHE A 59 17.60 -9.22 -10.84
CA PHE A 59 17.67 -10.69 -10.85
C PHE A 59 17.61 -11.27 -9.43
N GLN A 60 18.33 -10.67 -8.47
CA GLN A 60 18.27 -11.07 -7.07
C GLN A 60 16.85 -10.97 -6.52
N LYS A 61 16.18 -9.82 -6.71
CA LYS A 61 14.80 -9.59 -6.27
C LYS A 61 13.81 -10.60 -6.87
N ALA A 62 13.96 -10.96 -8.15
CA ALA A 62 13.09 -11.93 -8.81
C ALA A 62 13.22 -13.36 -8.23
N LEU A 63 14.42 -13.74 -7.82
CA LEU A 63 14.67 -15.04 -7.18
C LEU A 63 14.08 -15.06 -5.77
N GLU A 64 14.25 -13.98 -5.03
CA GLU A 64 13.73 -13.85 -3.67
C GLU A 64 12.20 -13.87 -3.62
N GLN A 65 11.52 -13.28 -4.63
CA GLN A 65 10.06 -13.30 -4.75
C GLN A 65 9.47 -14.71 -4.88
N ILE A 66 10.19 -15.65 -5.48
CA ILE A 66 9.76 -17.06 -5.55
C ILE A 66 10.25 -17.88 -4.36
N GLY A 67 10.88 -17.24 -3.37
CA GLY A 67 11.43 -17.87 -2.19
C GLY A 67 12.84 -18.45 -2.37
N ALA A 68 13.54 -18.19 -3.47
CA ALA A 68 14.93 -18.61 -3.66
C ALA A 68 15.90 -17.55 -3.12
N ILE A 69 16.96 -17.96 -2.42
CA ILE A 69 17.98 -17.03 -1.95
C ILE A 69 19.06 -16.84 -3.01
N ALA A 70 19.39 -15.57 -3.29
CA ALA A 70 20.40 -15.21 -4.28
C ALA A 70 21.35 -14.13 -3.74
N VAL A 71 22.59 -14.17 -4.20
CA VAL A 71 23.65 -13.24 -3.86
C VAL A 71 24.27 -12.64 -5.12
N ILE A 72 24.72 -11.39 -5.01
CA ILE A 72 25.41 -10.69 -6.09
C ILE A 72 26.89 -10.62 -5.75
N ASP A 73 27.75 -11.12 -6.64
CA ASP A 73 29.20 -11.00 -6.46
C ASP A 73 29.67 -9.56 -6.66
N PRO A 74 30.70 -9.10 -5.93
CA PRO A 74 31.31 -7.79 -6.18
C PRO A 74 31.82 -7.66 -7.63
N PRO A 75 31.92 -6.44 -8.16
CA PRO A 75 32.21 -6.24 -9.57
C PRO A 75 33.57 -6.79 -9.97
N LEU A 76 33.64 -7.43 -11.14
CA LEU A 76 34.85 -8.10 -11.62
C LEU A 76 36.00 -7.09 -11.81
N PRO A 77 37.21 -7.36 -11.25
CA PRO A 77 38.36 -6.48 -11.42
C PRO A 77 38.81 -6.46 -12.89
N GLY A 78 38.83 -5.26 -13.51
CA GLY A 78 39.33 -5.05 -14.87
C GLY A 78 38.49 -4.17 -15.81
N SER A 79 37.49 -3.41 -15.33
CA SER A 79 36.65 -2.54 -16.18
C SER A 79 36.59 -1.07 -15.75
N GLU A 80 37.66 -0.57 -15.14
CA GLU A 80 37.82 0.85 -14.83
C GLU A 80 38.43 1.59 -16.03
N SER A 81 37.72 2.59 -16.53
CA SER A 81 38.37 3.73 -17.20
C SER A 81 38.68 4.76 -16.11
N PRO A 82 39.85 5.42 -16.11
CA PRO A 82 40.20 6.35 -15.04
C PRO A 82 39.25 7.54 -15.05
N LEU A 83 38.69 7.89 -13.89
CA LEU A 83 38.08 9.19 -13.66
C LEU A 83 39.20 10.21 -13.47
N SER A 84 39.34 11.16 -14.41
CA SER A 84 40.13 12.37 -14.20
C SER A 84 39.28 13.38 -13.44
N PHE A 85 39.74 13.81 -12.27
CA PHE A 85 39.20 14.95 -11.54
C PHE A 85 40.13 16.14 -11.78
N ASP A 86 39.60 17.25 -12.29
CA ASP A 86 40.32 18.52 -12.28
C ASP A 86 40.40 19.05 -10.84
N GLU A 87 41.55 19.63 -10.51
CA GLU A 87 41.88 20.18 -9.20
C GLU A 87 41.03 21.45 -8.92
N PRO A 88 40.38 21.59 -7.76
CA PRO A 88 39.52 22.73 -7.49
C PRO A 88 40.33 24.00 -7.27
N GLU A 89 39.99 25.07 -7.99
CA GLU A 89 40.56 26.40 -7.76
C GLU A 89 40.11 26.98 -6.40
N PRO A 90 40.98 27.75 -5.72
CA PRO A 90 40.66 28.35 -4.42
C PRO A 90 39.68 29.52 -4.58
N VAL A 91 38.57 29.45 -3.85
CA VAL A 91 37.54 30.51 -3.83
C VAL A 91 37.98 31.63 -2.89
N SER A 92 38.07 32.86 -3.42
CA SER A 92 38.38 34.07 -2.67
C SER A 92 37.17 34.57 -1.87
N ASP A 93 37.41 34.88 -0.59
CA ASP A 93 36.47 35.47 0.34
C ASP A 93 36.23 36.97 0.05
N SER A 94 34.97 37.40 -0.10
CA SER A 94 34.51 38.77 0.23
C SER A 94 32.99 38.97 0.06
N GLY A 95 32.35 39.51 1.10
CA GLY A 95 31.20 40.43 0.94
C GLY A 95 29.91 40.08 1.70
N PRO A 96 29.25 41.04 2.37
CA PRO A 96 28.41 40.76 3.55
C PRO A 96 26.95 40.41 3.26
N ALA A 97 26.36 39.73 4.24
CA ALA A 97 24.99 39.26 4.33
C ALA A 97 23.94 40.34 4.03
N ALA A 98 23.08 40.04 3.04
CA ALA A 98 21.79 40.70 2.86
C ALA A 98 20.70 39.87 3.56
N GLN A 99 20.08 40.47 4.58
CA GLN A 99 18.88 39.98 5.23
C GLN A 99 17.70 40.08 4.26
N GLY A 100 17.08 38.94 3.97
CA GLY A 100 15.81 38.85 3.25
C GLY A 100 15.24 37.47 3.48
N SER A 101 14.38 37.33 4.49
CA SER A 101 13.65 36.10 4.73
C SER A 101 12.76 35.79 3.51
N PRO A 102 12.85 34.60 2.89
CA PRO A 102 11.89 34.21 1.87
C PRO A 102 10.52 34.00 2.51
N PRO A 103 9.41 34.34 1.83
CA PRO A 103 8.08 34.10 2.36
C PRO A 103 7.85 32.59 2.46
N SER A 104 7.60 32.14 3.68
CA SER A 104 7.12 30.80 4.00
C SER A 104 5.65 30.68 3.62
N THR A 105 5.37 30.33 2.37
CA THR A 105 4.06 29.82 1.94
C THR A 105 4.20 28.34 1.66
N SER A 106 4.13 27.54 2.72
CA SER A 106 3.72 26.15 2.59
C SER A 106 2.30 26.14 2.04
N PRO A 107 1.98 25.37 0.98
CA PRO A 107 0.60 25.22 0.53
C PRO A 107 -0.17 24.54 1.66
N GLN A 108 -1.02 25.30 2.34
CA GLN A 108 -2.05 24.75 3.21
C GLN A 108 -2.99 23.96 2.29
N LEU A 109 -2.99 22.62 2.42
CA LEU A 109 -4.10 21.83 1.89
C LEU A 109 -5.37 22.38 2.52
N GLU A 110 -6.23 23.00 1.70
CA GLU A 110 -7.54 23.45 2.14
C GLU A 110 -8.31 22.24 2.63
N THR A 111 -8.53 22.17 3.94
CA THR A 111 -9.48 21.23 4.55
C THR A 111 -10.84 21.54 3.95
N GLN A 112 -11.36 20.63 3.13
CA GLN A 112 -12.72 20.70 2.61
C GLN A 112 -13.66 20.91 3.80
N ALA A 113 -14.40 22.02 3.81
CA ALA A 113 -15.29 22.35 4.92
C ALA A 113 -16.29 21.20 5.11
N PRO A 114 -16.54 20.73 6.35
CA PRO A 114 -17.50 19.65 6.61
C PRO A 114 -18.85 19.96 5.97
N ASP A 115 -19.45 18.97 5.29
CA ASP A 115 -20.80 19.11 4.75
C ASP A 115 -21.78 19.36 5.91
N PRO A 116 -22.59 20.43 5.87
CA PRO A 116 -23.48 20.80 6.98
C PRO A 116 -24.57 19.76 7.26
N ARG A 117 -24.79 18.79 6.37
CA ARG A 117 -25.73 17.68 6.54
C ARG A 117 -25.15 16.52 7.37
N GLY A 118 -23.84 16.50 7.56
CA GLY A 118 -23.12 15.45 8.29
C GLY A 118 -23.03 15.69 9.78
N TYR A 119 -22.36 14.78 10.47
CA TYR A 119 -21.98 14.98 11.87
C TYR A 119 -20.87 16.04 11.98
N GLN A 120 -20.75 16.66 13.16
CA GLN A 120 -19.61 17.54 13.43
C GLN A 120 -18.37 16.69 13.70
N PHE A 121 -17.24 17.07 13.09
CA PHE A 121 -15.97 16.39 13.30
C PHE A 121 -14.77 17.32 13.10
N SER A 122 -13.60 16.90 13.61
CA SER A 122 -12.29 17.47 13.28
C SER A 122 -11.32 16.36 12.87
N ILE A 123 -10.39 16.70 11.99
CA ILE A 123 -9.25 15.83 11.65
C ILE A 123 -7.97 16.58 11.99
N GLU A 124 -7.23 16.05 12.96
CA GLU A 124 -5.97 16.61 13.47
C GLU A 124 -4.79 15.73 13.05
N GLY A 125 -3.55 16.22 13.13
CA GLY A 125 -2.35 15.41 12.86
C GLY A 125 -2.11 15.07 11.37
N ARG A 126 -2.90 15.63 10.45
CA ARG A 126 -2.68 15.50 9.00
C ARG A 126 -1.36 16.17 8.58
N PRO A 127 -0.67 15.63 7.54
CA PRO A 127 -0.99 14.41 6.80
C PRO A 127 -0.32 13.16 7.39
N ASP A 128 0.44 13.28 8.47
CA ASP A 128 1.38 12.22 8.89
C ASP A 128 0.73 11.15 9.77
N TYR A 129 -0.14 11.58 10.70
CA TYR A 129 -0.77 10.73 11.72
C TYR A 129 -2.17 11.23 12.04
N ALA A 130 -3.07 11.15 11.06
CA ALA A 130 -4.40 11.71 11.17
C ALA A 130 -5.20 11.09 12.34
N PHE A 131 -5.81 11.95 13.14
CA PHE A 131 -6.71 11.62 14.25
C PHE A 131 -8.07 12.26 14.00
N LEU A 132 -9.14 11.46 14.07
CA LEU A 132 -10.50 11.91 13.82
C LEU A 132 -11.29 12.02 15.13
N THR A 133 -11.83 13.19 15.42
CA THR A 133 -12.78 13.40 16.51
C THR A 133 -14.15 13.63 15.92
N VAL A 134 -15.15 12.83 16.33
CA VAL A 134 -16.55 12.94 15.86
C VAL A 134 -17.48 13.22 17.03
N SER A 135 -18.37 14.19 16.87
CA SER A 135 -19.51 14.40 17.75
C SER A 135 -20.71 13.59 17.26
N ILE A 136 -21.02 12.49 17.95
CA ILE A 136 -22.16 11.64 17.66
C ILE A 136 -23.42 12.28 18.28
N PRO A 137 -24.48 12.55 17.50
CA PRO A 137 -25.74 13.05 18.04
C PRO A 137 -26.39 12.09 19.04
N ALA A 138 -27.24 12.62 19.92
CA ALA A 138 -27.91 11.83 20.95
C ALA A 138 -28.73 10.67 20.36
N ASN A 139 -28.48 9.46 20.86
CA ASN A 139 -29.09 8.20 20.43
C ASN A 139 -28.78 7.79 18.98
N GLU A 140 -27.82 8.44 18.33
CA GLU A 140 -27.33 8.00 17.03
C GLU A 140 -26.13 7.06 17.16
N THR A 141 -25.84 6.36 16.07
CA THR A 141 -24.78 5.35 16.00
C THR A 141 -23.77 5.74 14.93
N LEU A 142 -22.49 5.53 15.22
CA LEU A 142 -21.39 5.65 14.28
C LEU A 142 -20.76 4.28 14.05
N LYS A 143 -20.51 3.93 12.79
CA LYS A 143 -19.71 2.76 12.40
C LYS A 143 -18.25 3.15 12.40
N VAL A 144 -17.38 2.35 13.02
CA VAL A 144 -15.95 2.63 13.15
C VAL A 144 -15.16 1.35 12.91
N GLU A 145 -14.01 1.45 12.25
CA GLU A 145 -13.05 0.37 12.06
C GLU A 145 -12.68 -0.24 13.44
N ALA A 146 -12.68 -1.56 13.55
CA ALA A 146 -12.29 -2.20 14.79
C ALA A 146 -10.83 -1.84 15.16
N SER A 147 -10.58 -1.73 16.47
CA SER A 147 -9.27 -1.38 17.03
C SER A 147 -8.75 0.02 16.70
N SER A 148 -9.56 0.90 16.11
CA SER A 148 -9.19 2.30 15.83
C SER A 148 -9.71 3.30 16.87
N MET A 149 -10.64 2.90 17.76
CA MET A 149 -11.12 3.80 18.83
C MET A 149 -9.99 4.12 19.80
N ALA A 150 -9.72 5.41 20.00
CA ALA A 150 -8.68 5.93 20.88
C ALA A 150 -9.26 6.56 22.16
N THR A 151 -10.32 7.36 22.01
CA THR A 151 -11.05 7.97 23.13
C THR A 151 -12.55 7.90 22.88
N MET A 152 -13.36 7.90 23.93
CA MET A 152 -14.81 8.09 23.83
C MET A 152 -15.38 8.57 25.17
N ASP A 153 -16.49 9.27 25.12
CA ASP A 153 -17.27 9.56 26.33
C ASP A 153 -17.81 8.27 26.97
N THR A 154 -17.98 8.29 28.29
CA THR A 154 -18.33 7.11 29.08
C THR A 154 -19.73 6.54 28.81
N HIS A 155 -20.63 7.35 28.26
CA HIS A 155 -22.00 6.94 27.88
C HIS A 155 -22.11 6.40 26.45
N VAL A 156 -20.99 6.26 25.73
CA VAL A 156 -20.97 5.57 24.44
C VAL A 156 -20.99 4.05 24.64
N LYS A 157 -21.89 3.35 23.94
CA LYS A 157 -21.95 1.88 23.93
C LYS A 157 -21.44 1.31 22.62
N MET A 158 -20.52 0.36 22.73
CA MET A 158 -19.96 -0.38 21.60
C MET A 158 -20.69 -1.71 21.38
N LYS A 159 -21.00 -2.01 20.12
CA LYS A 159 -21.42 -3.32 19.65
C LYS A 159 -20.57 -3.76 18.47
N THR A 160 -19.84 -4.86 18.61
CA THR A 160 -19.02 -5.40 17.52
C THR A 160 -19.88 -6.15 16.50
N LYS A 161 -19.70 -5.84 15.22
CA LYS A 161 -20.30 -6.59 14.10
C LYS A 161 -19.21 -7.13 13.18
N LEU A 162 -19.14 -8.45 13.07
CA LEU A 162 -18.27 -9.10 12.09
C LEU A 162 -18.94 -9.07 10.70
N ARG A 163 -18.33 -8.38 9.72
CA ARG A 163 -18.79 -8.40 8.32
C ARG A 163 -17.83 -9.22 7.45
N GLY A 164 -18.17 -10.49 7.29
CA GLY A 164 -17.34 -11.48 6.59
C GLY A 164 -17.19 -12.73 7.44
N GLY A 165 -17.51 -13.91 6.91
CA GLY A 165 -17.44 -15.16 7.68
C GLY A 165 -16.02 -15.46 8.20
N PHE A 166 -15.91 -16.32 9.22
CA PHE A 166 -14.64 -16.69 9.86
C PHE A 166 -13.54 -17.15 8.89
N SER A 167 -13.91 -17.75 7.75
CA SER A 167 -12.94 -18.15 6.71
C SER A 167 -12.27 -16.99 5.98
N ARG A 168 -12.93 -15.83 5.85
CA ARG A 168 -12.36 -14.62 5.23
C ARG A 168 -11.50 -13.79 6.18
N PHE A 169 -11.68 -13.98 7.49
CA PHE A 169 -10.77 -13.41 8.48
C PHE A 169 -9.34 -13.94 8.27
N LEU A 170 -9.19 -15.24 8.03
CA LEU A 170 -7.89 -15.87 7.81
C LEU A 170 -7.21 -15.44 6.50
N SER A 171 -7.98 -14.97 5.51
CA SER A 171 -7.44 -14.49 4.22
C SER A 171 -7.17 -12.98 4.19
N GLY A 172 -7.52 -12.23 5.23
CA GLY A 172 -7.39 -10.75 5.25
C GLY A 172 -8.46 -10.02 4.42
N GLU A 173 -9.44 -10.75 3.88
CA GLU A 173 -10.54 -10.23 3.04
C GLU A 173 -11.80 -9.89 3.88
N SER A 174 -11.62 -9.50 5.14
CA SER A 174 -12.71 -9.20 6.06
C SER A 174 -12.58 -7.76 6.55
N ILE A 175 -13.73 -7.10 6.77
CA ILE A 175 -13.79 -5.82 7.46
C ILE A 175 -14.43 -6.01 8.83
N PHE A 176 -13.79 -5.42 9.84
CA PHE A 176 -14.30 -5.43 11.21
C PHE A 176 -14.83 -4.04 11.53
N ILE A 177 -16.14 -3.96 11.79
CA ILE A 177 -16.82 -2.71 12.10
C ILE A 177 -17.44 -2.82 13.48
N ASN A 178 -17.10 -1.87 14.34
CA ASN A 178 -17.77 -1.63 15.61
C ASN A 178 -18.83 -0.53 15.42
N GLU A 179 -19.99 -0.71 16.04
CA GLU A 179 -21.03 0.30 16.12
C GLU A 179 -20.96 0.97 17.50
N PHE A 180 -20.81 2.28 17.53
CA PHE A 180 -20.74 3.10 18.74
C PHE A 180 -21.99 3.98 18.82
N THR A 181 -22.80 3.79 19.85
CA THR A 181 -24.05 4.54 20.06
C THR A 181 -23.92 5.49 21.23
N ALA A 182 -24.29 6.76 21.04
CA ALA A 182 -24.31 7.76 22.10
C ALA A 182 -25.60 7.67 22.92
N GLU A 183 -25.57 7.05 24.11
CA GLU A 183 -26.78 6.85 24.91
C GLU A 183 -27.05 8.01 25.87
N GLY A 184 -28.27 8.57 25.84
CA GLY A 184 -28.70 9.57 26.83
C GLY A 184 -28.18 11.00 26.59
N GLY A 185 -27.47 11.25 25.49
CA GLY A 185 -27.01 12.58 25.08
C GLY A 185 -26.02 12.50 23.91
N PRO A 186 -25.64 13.64 23.31
CA PRO A 186 -24.56 13.67 22.34
C PRO A 186 -23.26 13.19 23.01
N ALA A 187 -22.33 12.65 22.23
CA ALA A 187 -21.09 12.09 22.75
C ALA A 187 -19.93 12.36 21.79
N GLU A 188 -18.72 12.45 22.34
CA GLU A 188 -17.49 12.50 21.55
C GLU A 188 -16.84 11.11 21.42
N ILE A 189 -16.29 10.83 20.25
CA ILE A 189 -15.39 9.70 19.99
C ILE A 189 -14.15 10.16 19.22
N GLY A 190 -12.98 9.74 19.67
CA GLY A 190 -11.69 9.93 18.99
C GLY A 190 -11.22 8.63 18.35
N ILE A 191 -10.78 8.69 17.11
CA ILE A 191 -10.47 7.55 16.24
C ILE A 191 -9.07 7.75 15.64
N ALA A 192 -8.19 6.79 15.91
CA ALA A 192 -6.82 6.71 15.40
C ALA A 192 -6.65 5.44 14.57
N PRO A 193 -6.62 5.52 13.24
CA PRO A 193 -6.40 4.35 12.39
C PRO A 193 -5.05 3.70 12.63
N GLY A 194 -4.95 2.39 12.39
CA GLY A 194 -3.73 1.63 12.66
C GLY A 194 -2.54 1.96 11.75
N SER A 195 -2.80 2.40 10.51
CA SER A 195 -1.73 2.77 9.57
C SER A 195 -1.37 4.26 9.68
N PRO A 196 -0.07 4.59 9.78
CA PRO A 196 0.41 5.98 9.70
C PRO A 196 0.04 6.61 8.37
N GLY A 197 -0.69 7.71 8.39
CA GLY A 197 -0.96 8.48 7.19
C GLY A 197 -2.06 9.50 7.36
N ASP A 198 -2.51 9.97 6.20
CA ASP A 198 -3.52 11.01 6.10
C ASP A 198 -4.94 10.43 6.13
N MET A 199 -5.94 11.29 6.36
CA MET A 199 -7.35 10.94 6.36
C MET A 199 -8.17 12.01 5.66
N THR A 200 -9.23 11.59 4.98
CA THR A 200 -10.20 12.51 4.38
C THR A 200 -11.64 12.12 4.72
N HIS A 201 -12.56 13.01 4.38
CA HIS A 201 -13.99 12.89 4.59
C HIS A 201 -14.72 13.07 3.25
N LEU A 202 -15.77 12.29 3.04
CA LEU A 202 -16.76 12.52 1.99
C LEU A 202 -18.15 12.40 2.60
N TYR A 203 -19.03 13.35 2.27
CA TYR A 203 -20.46 13.16 2.46
C TYR A 203 -21.02 12.45 1.23
N LEU A 204 -21.54 11.23 1.42
CA LEU A 204 -22.26 10.52 0.36
C LEU A 204 -23.69 11.04 0.29
N ASP A 205 -24.16 11.28 -0.93
CA ASP A 205 -25.53 11.67 -1.26
C ASP A 205 -26.06 10.78 -2.39
N ASN A 206 -26.20 9.49 -2.08
CA ASN A 206 -26.58 8.41 -2.99
C ASN A 206 -25.57 8.11 -4.12
N ASN A 207 -24.38 8.72 -4.08
CA ASN A 207 -23.24 8.31 -4.88
C ASN A 207 -22.52 7.09 -4.26
N ILE A 208 -21.70 6.43 -5.08
CA ILE A 208 -20.95 5.24 -4.69
C ILE A 208 -19.46 5.57 -4.68
N VAL A 209 -18.78 5.10 -3.63
CA VAL A 209 -17.32 5.13 -3.54
C VAL A 209 -16.84 3.69 -3.31
N TYR A 210 -15.87 3.28 -4.10
CA TYR A 210 -15.13 2.03 -3.88
C TYR A 210 -13.90 2.34 -3.05
N LEU A 211 -13.63 1.55 -2.01
CA LEU A 211 -12.47 1.73 -1.14
C LEU A 211 -11.68 0.43 -1.05
N GLN A 212 -10.36 0.52 -0.89
CA GLN A 212 -9.62 -0.59 -0.31
C GLN A 212 -10.14 -0.81 1.12
N ASN A 213 -10.38 -2.07 1.50
CA ASN A 213 -10.99 -2.39 2.80
C ASN A 213 -10.21 -1.81 3.98
N SER A 214 -8.89 -1.80 3.90
CA SER A 214 -8.00 -1.28 4.95
C SER A 214 -7.98 0.24 5.04
N ALA A 215 -8.64 0.95 4.12
CA ALA A 215 -8.75 2.40 4.16
C ALA A 215 -9.97 2.86 4.97
N PHE A 216 -10.96 1.99 5.20
CA PHE A 216 -12.17 2.39 5.92
C PHE A 216 -11.86 2.77 7.37
N VAL A 217 -12.29 3.96 7.80
CA VAL A 217 -12.14 4.42 9.19
C VAL A 217 -13.48 4.48 9.89
N ALA A 218 -14.43 5.24 9.34
CA ALA A 218 -15.74 5.43 9.97
C ALA A 218 -16.83 5.77 8.95
N SER A 219 -18.09 5.58 9.32
CA SER A 219 -19.23 6.11 8.57
C SER A 219 -20.49 6.24 9.43
N THR A 220 -21.43 7.08 9.03
CA THR A 220 -22.75 7.12 9.67
C THR A 220 -23.61 5.92 9.26
N MET A 221 -24.75 5.73 9.94
CA MET A 221 -25.61 4.57 9.70
C MET A 221 -26.19 4.51 8.29
N GLY A 222 -26.39 5.66 7.62
CA GLY A 222 -26.94 5.75 6.27
C GLY A 222 -25.99 5.33 5.14
N VAL A 223 -24.69 5.13 5.44
CA VAL A 223 -23.71 4.58 4.49
C VAL A 223 -23.65 3.05 4.59
N GLU A 224 -24.06 2.35 3.55
CA GLU A 224 -23.96 0.90 3.46
C GLU A 224 -22.57 0.47 2.97
N ILE A 225 -21.93 -0.44 3.70
CA ILE A 225 -20.62 -1.03 3.37
C ILE A 225 -20.78 -2.48 2.93
N GLU A 226 -20.55 -2.74 1.65
CA GLU A 226 -20.67 -4.08 1.06
C GLU A 226 -19.30 -4.64 0.67
N THR A 227 -19.06 -5.89 1.06
CA THR A 227 -17.86 -6.66 0.67
C THR A 227 -18.08 -7.52 -0.57
N LYS A 228 -19.33 -7.61 -1.05
CA LYS A 228 -19.72 -8.37 -2.24
C LYS A 228 -20.78 -7.60 -3.00
N TRP A 229 -20.45 -7.20 -4.23
CA TRP A 229 -21.38 -6.57 -5.16
C TRP A 229 -21.10 -7.07 -6.58
N GLN A 230 -22.03 -6.85 -7.51
CA GLN A 230 -21.97 -7.39 -8.87
C GLN A 230 -20.72 -6.94 -9.66
N GLY A 231 -20.10 -5.81 -9.30
CA GLY A 231 -18.86 -5.30 -9.92
C GLY A 231 -17.57 -5.96 -9.39
N PHE A 232 -17.62 -6.62 -8.23
CA PHE A 232 -16.45 -7.25 -7.59
C PHE A 232 -15.84 -8.37 -8.44
N THR A 233 -16.66 -9.10 -9.20
CA THR A 233 -16.23 -10.24 -10.02
C THR A 233 -15.39 -9.83 -11.24
N LYS A 234 -15.38 -8.56 -11.63
CA LYS A 234 -14.57 -8.04 -12.74
C LYS A 234 -13.09 -7.85 -12.39
N GLY A 235 -12.73 -7.79 -11.11
CA GLY A 235 -11.35 -7.51 -10.65
C GLY A 235 -10.65 -8.64 -9.87
N PHE A 236 -11.39 -9.62 -9.35
CA PHE A 236 -10.88 -10.49 -8.28
C PHE A 236 -9.96 -11.67 -8.71
N PHE A 237 -9.60 -11.80 -9.99
CA PHE A 237 -8.87 -12.98 -10.49
C PHE A 237 -7.35 -12.80 -10.63
N SER A 238 -6.76 -11.86 -9.90
CA SER A 238 -5.36 -11.46 -10.14
C SER A 238 -4.32 -12.12 -9.22
N GLY A 239 -4.71 -12.64 -8.04
CA GLY A 239 -3.74 -13.19 -7.08
C GLY A 239 -2.99 -12.13 -6.27
N GLU A 240 -3.57 -10.94 -6.12
CA GLU A 240 -3.04 -9.83 -5.33
C GLU A 240 -4.01 -9.47 -4.20
N ASN A 241 -3.49 -8.86 -3.12
CA ASN A 241 -4.22 -8.50 -1.89
C ASN A 241 -5.13 -7.26 -2.03
N LEU A 242 -5.60 -6.92 -3.23
CA LEU A 242 -6.51 -5.78 -3.42
C LEU A 242 -7.96 -6.21 -3.13
N PHE A 243 -8.37 -6.05 -1.89
CA PHE A 243 -9.75 -6.30 -1.46
C PHE A 243 -10.52 -4.99 -1.38
N LEU A 244 -11.40 -4.76 -2.35
CA LEU A 244 -12.26 -3.58 -2.40
C LEU A 244 -13.55 -3.81 -1.61
N ILE A 245 -14.07 -2.74 -1.01
CA ILE A 245 -15.42 -2.62 -0.47
C ILE A 245 -16.18 -1.54 -1.23
N ARG A 246 -17.51 -1.66 -1.28
CA ARG A 246 -18.40 -0.66 -1.86
C ARG A 246 -19.09 0.11 -0.73
N ALA A 247 -18.92 1.42 -0.69
CA ALA A 247 -19.67 2.34 0.17
C ALA A 247 -20.73 3.06 -0.67
N SER A 248 -21.98 3.08 -0.20
CA SER A 248 -23.08 3.74 -0.90
C SER A 248 -24.17 4.21 0.06
N GLY A 249 -25.07 5.08 -0.39
CA GLY A 249 -26.16 5.61 0.43
C GLY A 249 -25.94 7.06 0.78
N GLN A 250 -26.44 7.51 1.93
CA GLN A 250 -26.40 8.91 2.33
C GLN A 250 -25.78 9.07 3.72
N GLY A 251 -24.78 9.94 3.85
CA GLY A 251 -24.12 10.25 5.12
C GLY A 251 -22.59 10.31 5.03
N ASP A 252 -21.95 10.56 6.17
CA ASP A 252 -20.50 10.73 6.23
C ASP A 252 -19.75 9.41 6.07
N LEU A 253 -18.64 9.48 5.34
CA LEU A 253 -17.65 8.43 5.16
C LEU A 253 -16.26 9.03 5.40
N TRP A 254 -15.51 8.44 6.33
CA TRP A 254 -14.11 8.76 6.58
C TRP A 254 -13.23 7.57 6.20
N PHE A 255 -12.12 7.86 5.55
CA PHE A 255 -11.13 6.86 5.17
C PHE A 255 -9.72 7.44 5.22
N ASN A 256 -8.76 6.56 5.51
CA ASN A 256 -7.35 6.92 5.68
C ASN A 256 -6.47 6.35 4.57
N THR A 257 -5.20 6.69 4.67
CA THR A 257 -4.14 6.25 3.77
C THR A 257 -2.95 5.70 4.58
N TYR A 258 -2.06 4.96 3.92
CA TYR A 258 -0.73 4.71 4.41
C TYR A 258 0.26 5.68 3.74
N GLY A 259 0.76 6.64 4.49
CA GLY A 259 1.48 7.80 3.96
C GLY A 259 0.56 8.98 3.64
N ALA A 260 0.92 9.79 2.65
CA ALA A 260 0.14 10.96 2.27
C ALA A 260 -1.00 10.58 1.29
N LEU A 261 -2.08 11.34 1.34
CA LEU A 261 -3.21 11.24 0.42
C LEU A 261 -3.00 12.18 -0.78
N ILE A 262 -3.25 11.67 -1.98
CA ILE A 262 -3.24 12.47 -3.21
C ILE A 262 -4.56 12.22 -3.95
N GLU A 263 -5.24 13.30 -4.32
CA GLU A 263 -6.45 13.25 -5.14
C GLU A 263 -6.13 13.46 -6.61
N ILE A 264 -6.76 12.65 -7.46
CA ILE A 264 -6.56 12.70 -8.90
C ILE A 264 -7.93 12.73 -9.57
N ASP A 265 -8.21 13.82 -10.28
CA ASP A 265 -9.36 13.90 -11.17
C ASP A 265 -9.01 13.21 -12.50
N VAL A 266 -9.76 12.16 -12.81
CA VAL A 266 -9.62 11.36 -14.02
C VAL A 266 -10.69 11.81 -15.00
N GLU A 267 -10.27 12.19 -16.21
CA GLU A 267 -11.17 12.65 -17.27
C GLU A 267 -11.30 11.64 -18.42
N ASP A 268 -10.31 10.75 -18.60
CA ASP A 268 -10.29 9.71 -19.64
C ASP A 268 -9.66 8.42 -19.08
N ASP A 269 -8.45 8.05 -19.55
CA ASP A 269 -7.72 6.86 -19.13
C ASP A 269 -6.66 7.23 -18.09
N TYR A 270 -6.64 6.51 -16.95
CA TYR A 270 -5.61 6.69 -15.93
C TYR A 270 -5.14 5.33 -15.39
N VAL A 271 -3.85 5.20 -15.06
CA VAL A 271 -3.26 3.94 -14.60
C VAL A 271 -2.64 4.16 -13.23
N VAL A 272 -2.96 3.29 -12.28
CA VAL A 272 -2.46 3.35 -10.90
C VAL A 272 -2.00 1.97 -10.48
N ASP A 273 -0.87 1.88 -9.78
CA ASP A 273 -0.49 0.65 -9.07
C ASP A 273 -1.60 0.26 -8.08
N THR A 274 -2.00 -1.00 -8.10
CA THR A 274 -3.11 -1.51 -7.26
C THR A 274 -2.86 -1.32 -5.77
N GLY A 275 -1.61 -1.40 -5.30
CA GLY A 275 -1.25 -1.20 -3.90
C GLY A 275 -1.26 0.27 -3.45
N ASN A 276 -1.35 1.21 -4.39
CA ASN A 276 -1.44 2.64 -4.11
C ASN A 276 -2.87 3.18 -4.16
N ILE A 277 -3.86 2.37 -4.55
CA ILE A 277 -5.26 2.79 -4.62
C ILE A 277 -5.87 2.79 -3.23
N VAL A 278 -6.49 3.90 -2.83
CA VAL A 278 -7.21 4.05 -1.56
C VAL A 278 -8.70 3.97 -1.82
N ALA A 279 -9.19 4.81 -2.73
CA ALA A 279 -10.60 4.89 -3.08
C ALA A 279 -10.80 5.43 -4.50
N PHE A 280 -11.99 5.23 -5.07
CA PHE A 280 -12.39 5.85 -6.34
C PHE A 280 -13.91 5.92 -6.49
N THR A 281 -14.40 6.89 -7.26
CA THR A 281 -15.83 7.10 -7.53
C THR A 281 -16.37 6.17 -8.61
N ASP A 282 -17.68 5.92 -8.62
CA ASP A 282 -18.39 5.08 -9.58
C ASP A 282 -18.50 5.62 -11.02
N GLY A 283 -18.13 6.88 -11.26
CA GLY A 283 -17.93 7.40 -12.61
C GLY A 283 -16.75 6.77 -13.38
N LEU A 284 -15.95 5.94 -12.70
CA LEU A 284 -14.79 5.25 -13.29
C LEU A 284 -15.05 3.75 -13.45
N ASP A 285 -14.99 3.31 -14.70
CA ASP A 285 -14.77 1.90 -15.01
C ASP A 285 -13.34 1.52 -14.64
N TYR A 286 -13.14 0.32 -14.11
CA TYR A 286 -11.82 -0.15 -13.69
C TYR A 286 -11.53 -1.56 -14.17
N SER A 287 -10.26 -1.82 -14.47
CA SER A 287 -9.77 -3.15 -14.83
C SER A 287 -8.38 -3.39 -14.27
N ILE A 288 -8.18 -4.53 -13.62
CA ILE A 288 -6.88 -4.93 -13.12
C ILE A 288 -6.17 -5.69 -14.24
N SER A 289 -4.97 -5.22 -14.57
CA SER A 289 -4.15 -5.82 -15.62
C SER A 289 -2.71 -5.90 -15.15
N LYS A 290 -1.97 -6.87 -15.69
CA LYS A 290 -0.53 -6.94 -15.49
C LYS A 290 0.17 -5.87 -16.32
N VAL A 291 1.24 -5.27 -15.78
CA VAL A 291 2.05 -4.32 -16.54
C VAL A 291 2.88 -5.08 -17.59
N GLY A 292 2.36 -5.08 -18.82
CA GLY A 292 2.94 -5.76 -19.98
C GLY A 292 2.88 -7.31 -19.91
N GLY A 293 3.45 -7.97 -20.92
CA GLY A 293 3.39 -9.43 -21.05
C GLY A 293 4.11 -10.17 -19.91
N TYR A 294 3.97 -11.50 -19.83
CA TYR A 294 4.57 -12.34 -18.77
C TYR A 294 6.07 -12.12 -18.52
N LYS A 295 6.80 -11.55 -19.50
CA LYS A 295 8.21 -11.17 -19.34
C LYS A 295 8.41 -9.82 -18.63
N SER A 296 7.56 -8.80 -18.80
CA SER A 296 7.78 -7.45 -18.23
C SER A 296 7.37 -7.29 -16.77
N LEU A 297 6.47 -8.13 -16.25
CA LEU A 297 6.15 -8.18 -14.81
C LEU A 297 7.40 -8.40 -13.94
N PHE A 298 8.32 -9.24 -14.41
CA PHE A 298 9.57 -9.53 -13.72
C PHE A 298 10.57 -8.36 -13.75
N PHE A 299 10.40 -7.39 -14.66
CA PHE A 299 11.37 -6.30 -14.89
C PHE A 299 10.92 -4.94 -14.35
N SER A 300 9.62 -4.73 -14.13
CA SER A 300 9.07 -3.47 -13.57
C SER A 300 9.19 -3.40 -12.04
N GLY A 301 8.98 -4.53 -11.35
CA GLY A 301 8.80 -4.53 -9.89
C GLY A 301 7.40 -4.12 -9.45
N GLU A 302 6.59 -3.57 -10.35
CA GLU A 302 5.14 -3.38 -10.23
C GLU A 302 4.45 -4.68 -10.67
N GLY A 303 3.62 -5.25 -9.80
CA GLY A 303 2.91 -6.50 -10.07
C GLY A 303 1.71 -6.25 -10.99
N PHE A 304 0.69 -5.60 -10.44
CA PHE A 304 -0.54 -5.30 -11.14
C PHE A 304 -0.82 -3.80 -11.12
N VAL A 305 -1.53 -3.35 -12.14
CA VAL A 305 -2.06 -1.98 -12.20
C VAL A 305 -3.56 -2.04 -12.42
N CYS A 306 -4.24 -1.07 -11.84
CA CYS A 306 -5.60 -0.75 -12.17
C CYS A 306 -5.62 0.30 -13.28
N ARG A 307 -6.38 0.04 -14.33
CA ARG A 307 -6.66 1.01 -15.39
C ARG A 307 -8.08 1.53 -15.17
N PHE A 308 -8.18 2.82 -14.91
CA PHE A 308 -9.42 3.56 -14.84
C PHE A 308 -9.76 4.14 -16.21
N LYS A 309 -11.06 4.17 -16.52
CA LYS A 309 -11.64 4.81 -17.70
C LYS A 309 -12.90 5.58 -17.31
N GLY A 310 -13.09 6.76 -17.88
CA GLY A 310 -14.27 7.59 -17.67
C GLY A 310 -13.95 8.85 -16.85
N LYS A 311 -14.98 9.43 -16.23
CA LYS A 311 -14.84 10.68 -15.49
C LYS A 311 -15.15 10.48 -14.02
N GLY A 312 -14.20 10.80 -13.15
CA GLY A 312 -14.37 10.66 -11.71
C GLY A 312 -13.09 10.97 -10.96
N LYS A 313 -13.03 10.56 -9.69
CA LYS A 313 -11.89 10.85 -8.81
C LYS A 313 -11.29 9.55 -8.28
N VAL A 314 -9.97 9.51 -8.21
CA VAL A 314 -9.19 8.46 -7.55
C VAL A 314 -8.38 9.09 -6.42
N TRP A 315 -8.44 8.47 -5.25
CA TRP A 315 -7.56 8.77 -4.12
C TRP A 315 -6.45 7.72 -4.07
N ILE A 316 -5.21 8.18 -4.01
CA ILE A 316 -4.05 7.33 -3.89
C ILE A 316 -3.25 7.64 -2.63
N GLN A 317 -2.43 6.68 -2.22
CA GLN A 317 -1.51 6.79 -1.09
C GLN A 317 -0.05 6.75 -1.55
N THR A 318 0.85 7.38 -0.81
CA THR A 318 2.27 7.44 -1.17
C THR A 318 3.09 6.24 -0.69
N ARG A 319 2.54 5.38 0.19
CA ARG A 319 3.24 4.18 0.67
C ARG A 319 2.38 2.93 0.49
N GLY A 320 3.05 1.84 0.13
CA GLY A 320 2.45 0.51 0.08
C GLY A 320 2.94 -0.36 1.24
N VAL A 321 2.02 -1.04 1.92
CA VAL A 321 2.33 -1.95 3.05
C VAL A 321 3.31 -3.04 2.62
N SER A 322 3.17 -3.57 1.41
CA SER A 322 4.06 -4.61 0.86
C SER A 322 5.51 -4.14 0.75
N ALA A 323 5.74 -2.91 0.26
CA ALA A 323 7.07 -2.35 0.12
C ALA A 323 7.73 -2.11 1.49
N PHE A 324 6.97 -1.59 2.45
CA PHE A 324 7.46 -1.39 3.82
C PHE A 324 7.74 -2.72 4.52
N SER A 325 6.82 -3.68 4.44
CA SER A 325 6.97 -5.01 5.04
C SER A 325 8.20 -5.72 4.48
N TRP A 326 8.44 -5.64 3.16
CA TRP A 326 9.62 -6.19 2.52
C TRP A 326 10.92 -5.56 3.04
N TRP A 327 10.97 -4.22 3.13
CA TRP A 327 12.12 -3.52 3.70
C TRP A 327 12.36 -3.89 5.17
N ALA A 328 11.29 -3.94 5.97
CA ALA A 328 11.37 -4.26 7.40
C ALA A 328 11.70 -5.74 7.66
N HIS A 329 11.39 -6.63 6.72
CA HIS A 329 11.56 -8.08 6.86
C HIS A 329 12.98 -8.47 7.25
N TRP A 330 13.98 -7.79 6.70
CA TRP A 330 15.39 -8.07 6.93
C TRP A 330 15.85 -7.76 8.37
N TYR A 331 15.11 -6.91 9.08
CA TYR A 331 15.45 -6.49 10.43
C TYR A 331 14.69 -7.24 11.52
N ARG A 332 13.74 -8.13 11.14
CA ARG A 332 12.96 -8.86 12.15
C ARG A 332 13.79 -10.01 12.74
N PRO A 333 13.80 -10.19 14.07
CA PRO A 333 14.40 -11.36 14.68
C PRO A 333 13.74 -12.64 14.14
N VAL A 334 14.56 -13.57 13.66
CA VAL A 334 14.12 -14.93 13.36
C VAL A 334 14.61 -15.84 14.48
N GLU A 335 13.69 -16.54 15.12
CA GLU A 335 14.04 -17.59 16.07
C GLU A 335 14.87 -18.62 15.32
N LYS A 336 16.13 -18.84 15.73
CA LYS A 336 16.92 -19.93 15.19
C LYS A 336 16.25 -21.22 15.64
N SER A 337 15.65 -21.95 14.71
CA SER A 337 15.28 -23.34 14.94
C SER A 337 16.54 -24.07 15.37
N ASN A 338 16.68 -24.35 16.67
CA ASN A 338 17.70 -25.27 17.16
C ASN A 338 17.32 -26.65 16.61
N GLY A 339 18.09 -27.12 15.63
CA GLY A 339 18.03 -28.49 15.13
C GLY A 339 18.45 -29.51 16.17
#